data_AF-A0A2T0H0X1-F1
#
_entry.id   AF-A0A2T0H0X1-F1
#
_cell.length_a   1.000
_cell.length_b   1.000
_cell.length_c   1.000
_cell.angle_alpha   90.00
_cell.angle_beta   90.00
_cell.angle_gamma   90.00
#
_symmetry.space_group_name_H-M   'P 1'
#
loop_
_entity.id
_entity.type
_entity.pdbx_description
1 polymer ?
#
loop_
_entity_poly.entity_id
_entity_poly.type
_entity_poly.pdbx_seq_one_letter_code
_entity_poly.pdbx_strand_id
1 'polypeptide(L)' 'MEMEPGVAARCEVDRLNEQASLAFGGRESFVLGLDRTTLEQLVTMERRAVAELDTEGADLTVL' A
#
# COMPACT_ATOMS: atom_id res chain seq x y z
N MET A 1 -7.33 -11.75 7.48
CA MET A 1 -7.22 -10.74 8.56
C MET A 1 -6.98 -9.42 7.86
N GLU A 2 -7.87 -8.45 8.05
CA GLU A 2 -7.76 -7.13 7.43
C GLU A 2 -6.88 -6.23 8.32
N MET A 3 -6.20 -5.27 7.70
CA MET A 3 -5.42 -4.27 8.44
C MET A 3 -6.35 -3.11 8.82
N GLU A 4 -6.43 -2.82 10.11
CA GLU A 4 -7.17 -1.66 10.60
C GLU A 4 -6.49 -0.35 10.18
N PRO A 5 -7.25 0.75 10.04
CA PRO A 5 -6.68 2.08 9.87
C PRO A 5 -5.67 2.41 10.98
N GLY A 6 -4.56 3.05 10.60
CA GLY A 6 -3.53 3.49 11.57
C GLY A 6 -2.55 2.40 12.02
N VAL A 7 -2.59 1.19 11.45
CA VAL A 7 -1.54 0.19 11.67
C VAL A 7 -0.20 0.74 11.13
N ALA A 8 0.80 0.79 12.00
CA ALA A 8 2.15 1.17 11.61
C ALA A 8 2.71 0.14 10.61
N ALA A 9 3.21 0.63 9.48
CA ALA A 9 3.94 -0.15 8.50
C ALA A 9 5.35 0.43 8.34
N ARG A 10 6.34 -0.46 8.18
CA ARG A 10 7.73 -0.10 7.91
C ARG A 10 8.15 -0.71 6.58
N CYS A 11 8.84 0.08 5.76
CA CYS A 11 9.39 -0.38 4.49
C CYS A 11 10.92 -0.32 4.55
N GLU A 12 11.58 -1.42 4.20
CA GLU A 12 13.03 -1.50 4.04
C GLU A 12 13.36 -1.85 2.60
N VAL A 13 14.37 -1.19 2.04
CA VAL A 13 14.77 -1.37 0.63
C VAL A 13 16.19 -1.92 0.56
N ASP A 14 16.32 -3.10 -0.04
CA ASP A 14 17.59 -3.68 -0.42
C ASP A 14 17.89 -3.34 -1.89
N ARG A 15 18.76 -2.35 -2.08
CA ARG A 15 19.17 -1.89 -3.41
C ARG A 15 20.09 -2.87 -4.14
N LEU A 16 20.79 -3.74 -3.41
CA LEU A 16 21.71 -4.70 -4.02
C LEU A 16 20.94 -5.85 -4.66
N ASN A 17 19.82 -6.23 -4.06
CA ASN A 17 18.96 -7.32 -4.53
C ASN A 17 17.70 -6.84 -5.26
N GLU A 18 17.54 -5.52 -5.45
CA GLU A 18 16.34 -4.90 -6.05
C GLU A 18 15.02 -5.36 -5.39
N GLN A 19 15.03 -5.45 -4.05
CA GLN A 19 13.89 -5.91 -3.25
C GLN A 19 13.48 -4.88 -2.21
N ALA A 20 12.23 -4.93 -1.81
CA ALA A 20 11.72 -4.26 -0.63
C ALA A 20 11.01 -5.24 0.29
N SER A 21 11.04 -4.96 1.59
CA SER A 21 10.27 -5.68 2.60
C SER A 21 9.33 -4.70 3.30
N LEU A 22 8.03 -5.03 3.29
CA LEU A 22 7.01 -4.30 4.01
C LEU A 22 6.64 -5.07 5.28
N ALA A 23 6.97 -4.53 6.44
CA ALA A 23 6.62 -5.08 7.73
C ALA A 23 5.40 -4.35 8.31
N PHE A 24 4.40 -5.07 8.80
CA PHE A 24 3.15 -4.50 9.32
C PHE A 24 2.45 -5.41 10.35
N GLY A 25 1.39 -4.89 10.97
CA GLY A 25 0.67 -5.54 12.06
C GLY A 25 1.27 -5.22 13.43
N GLY A 26 0.53 -5.52 14.51
CA GLY A 26 1.01 -5.28 15.87
C GLY A 26 2.34 -6.00 16.11
N ARG A 27 3.39 -5.26 16.49
CA ARG A 27 4.77 -5.76 16.63
C ARG A 27 5.39 -6.31 15.33
N GLU A 28 4.99 -5.82 14.16
CA GLU A 28 5.58 -6.22 12.86
C GLU A 28 5.45 -7.73 12.58
N SER A 29 4.35 -8.36 13.01
CA SER A 29 4.13 -9.80 12.92
C SER A 29 4.05 -10.33 11.49
N PHE A 30 3.88 -9.45 10.50
CA PHE A 30 3.79 -9.80 9.09
C PHE A 30 4.87 -9.08 8.29
N VAL A 31 5.55 -9.81 7.40
CA VAL A 31 6.55 -9.27 6.47
C VAL A 31 6.22 -9.75 5.07
N LEU A 32 6.09 -8.80 4.15
CA LEU A 32 5.87 -9.05 2.73
C LEU A 32 7.12 -8.66 1.95
N GLY A 33 7.76 -9.63 1.30
CA GLY A 33 8.86 -9.39 0.37
C GLY A 33 8.32 -9.06 -1.02
N LEU A 34 8.88 -8.02 -1.65
CA LEU A 34 8.45 -7.50 -2.94
C LEU A 34 9.67 -7.28 -3.82
N ASP A 35 9.69 -7.90 -5.00
CA ASP A 35 10.63 -7.52 -6.04
C ASP A 35 10.19 -6.22 -6.75
N ARG A 36 11.08 -5.69 -7.58
CA ARG A 36 10.82 -4.47 -8.36
C ARG A 36 9.52 -4.52 -9.18
N THR A 37 9.26 -5.63 -9.86
CA THR A 37 8.06 -5.76 -10.70
C THR A 37 6.79 -5.74 -9.86
N THR A 38 6.80 -6.44 -8.73
CA THR A 38 5.67 -6.48 -7.80
C THR A 38 5.43 -5.10 -7.16
N LEU A 39 6.48 -4.35 -6.85
CA LEU A 39 6.37 -2.97 -6.38
C LEU A 39 5.71 -2.05 -7.42
N GLU A 40 6.13 -2.13 -8.67
CA GLU A 40 5.57 -1.32 -9.76
C GLU A 40 4.07 -1.61 -9.95
N GLN A 41 3.67 -2.88 -9.83
CA GLN A 41 2.26 -3.29 -9.84
C GLN A 41 1.49 -2.76 -8.63
N LEU A 42 2.07 -2.85 -7.43
CA LEU A 42 1.44 -2.39 -6.20
C LEU A 42 1.19 -0.87 -6.22
N VAL A 43 2.17 -0.09 -6.68
CA VAL A 43 2.01 1.36 -6.89
C VAL A 43 0.92 1.68 -7.90
N THR A 44 0.80 0.89 -8.96
CA THR A 44 -0.27 1.08 -9.96
C THR A 44 -1.65 0.82 -9.35
N MET A 45 -1.80 -0.25 -8.57
CA MET A 45 -3.05 -0.58 -7.88
C MET A 45 -3.42 0.47 -6.83
N GLU A 46 -2.45 0.90 -6.02
CA GLU A 46 -2.62 1.94 -5.00
C GLU A 46 -3.14 3.23 -5.62
N ARG A 47 -2.48 3.73 -6.68
CA ARG A 47 -2.90 4.96 -7.36
C ARG A 47 -4.32 4.88 -7.88
N ARG A 48 -4.70 3.72 -8.43
CA ARG A 48 -6.06 3.50 -8.91
C ARG A 48 -7.06 3.51 -7.76
N ALA A 49 -6.78 2.82 -6.66
CA ALA A 49 -7.65 2.77 -5.50
C ALA A 49 -7.85 4.17 -4.88
N VAL A 50 -6.77 4.97 -4.75
CA VAL A 50 -6.86 6.35 -4.26
C VAL A 50 -7.71 7.21 -5.19
N ALA A 51 -7.50 7.12 -6.51
CA ALA A 51 -8.31 7.86 -7.48
C ALA A 51 -9.80 7.49 -7.40
N GLU A 52 -10.13 6.22 -7.24
CA GLU A 52 -11.52 5.76 -7.07
C GLU A 52 -12.15 6.34 -5.78
N LEU A 53 -11.42 6.33 -4.66
CA LEU A 53 -11.88 6.94 -3.40
C LEU A 53 -12.07 8.46 -3.50
N ASP A 54 -11.18 9.15 -4.21
CA ASP A 54 -11.29 10.60 -4.44
C ASP A 54 -12.51 10.94 -5.31
N THR A 55 -12.86 10.07 -6.28
CA THR A 55 -14.03 10.28 -7.14
C THR A 55 -15.38 10.06 -6.43
N GLU A 56 -15.45 9.20 -5.41
CA GLU A 56 -16.68 9.04 -4.60
C GLU A 56 -17.06 10.31 -3.81
N GLY A 57 -16.14 11.27 -3.65
CA GLY A 57 -16.41 12.57 -3.02
C GLY A 57 -17.01 13.64 -3.95
N ALA A 58 -17.01 13.43 -5.27
CA ALA A 58 -17.33 14.49 -6.25
C ALA A 58 -18.81 14.57 -6.67
N ASP A 59 -19.65 13.60 -6.29
CA ASP A 59 -20.99 13.41 -6.90
C ASP A 59 -22.16 13.43 -5.89
N LEU A 60 -22.10 14.32 -4.89
CA LEU A 60 -23.22 14.59 -3.98
C LEU A 60 -23.59 16.08 -3.86
N THR A 61 -23.24 16.90 -4.85
CA THR A 61 -23.79 18.26 -4.98
C THR A 61 -24.69 18.36 -6.20
N VAL A 62 -25.82 17.65 -6.17
CA VAL A 62 -27.00 18.04 -6.95
C VAL A 62 -27.88 18.86 -6.00
N LEU A 63 -27.76 20.19 -6.11
CA LEU A 63 -28.78 21.16 -5.71
C LEU A 63 -29.18 21.96 -6.95
#